data_AF-A0A959RM90-F1
#
_entry.id   AF-A0A959RM90-F1
#
_cell.length_a   1.000
_cell.length_b   1.000
_cell.length_c   1.000
_cell.angle_alpha   90.00
_cell.angle_beta   90.00
_cell.angle_gamma   90.00
#
_symmetry.space_group_name_H-M   'P 1'
#
loop_
_entity.id
_entity.type
_entity.pdbx_description
1 polymer ?
#
loop_
_entity_poly.entity_id
_entity_poly.type
_entity_poly.pdbx_seq_one_letter_code
_entity_poly.pdbx_strand_id
1 'polypeptide(L)'
;DKAVTGNVSGGINLLGNMYNYNGPMLWTVYLFHDNSVTSDSIMALVDDAFNEIIENPIDQKTLDRAKVKIRSEFYDEVDSFYGFGKADLLASYALFEDNPNKINSIEDEFKKVTPELIQKTAKEFLRNSNRTVLTIIPNK
;
A
#
# COMPACT_ATOMS: atom_id res chain seq x y z
N ASP A 1 6.90 23.33 2.57
CA ASP A 1 6.55 22.25 1.64
C ASP A 1 7.27 22.39 0.31
N LYS A 2 7.97 21.34 -0.12
CA LYS A 2 8.58 21.26 -1.46
C LYS A 2 7.65 20.46 -2.36
N ALA A 3 7.04 21.11 -3.35
CA ALA A 3 6.21 20.43 -4.35
C ALA A 3 7.12 19.71 -5.36
N VAL A 4 7.18 18.38 -5.30
CA VAL A 4 8.03 17.55 -6.19
C VAL A 4 7.24 16.74 -7.21
N THR A 5 5.93 16.59 -7.01
CA THR A 5 5.01 15.88 -7.92
C THR A 5 3.57 16.34 -7.69
N GLY A 6 2.70 16.14 -8.68
CA GLY A 6 1.25 16.33 -8.54
C GLY A 6 0.54 15.18 -7.85
N ASN A 7 1.11 13.96 -7.84
CA ASN A 7 0.52 12.79 -7.20
C ASN A 7 1.57 11.72 -6.88
N VAL A 8 1.34 11.00 -5.76
CA VAL A 8 2.05 9.76 -5.43
C VAL A 8 1.05 8.61 -5.54
N SER A 9 1.42 7.58 -6.28
CA SER A 9 0.63 6.37 -6.49
C SER A 9 1.40 5.14 -6.02
N GLY A 10 0.70 4.04 -5.77
CA GLY A 10 1.33 2.83 -5.28
C GLY A 10 0.35 1.84 -4.70
N GLY A 11 0.87 0.73 -4.20
CA GLY A 11 0.06 -0.34 -3.62
C GLY A 11 0.77 -1.68 -3.62
N ILE A 12 -0.01 -2.70 -3.28
CA ILE A 12 0.37 -4.11 -3.37
C ILE A 12 -0.39 -4.69 -4.55
N ASN A 13 0.29 -5.48 -5.38
CA ASN A 13 -0.30 -6.14 -6.55
C ASN A 13 -0.96 -5.19 -7.56
N LEU A 14 -0.16 -4.40 -8.27
CA LEU A 14 -0.65 -3.39 -9.23
C LEU A 14 -1.31 -3.97 -10.50
N LEU A 15 -1.37 -5.30 -10.65
CA LEU A 15 -2.11 -5.99 -11.73
C LEU A 15 -3.45 -6.58 -11.24
N GLY A 16 -3.75 -6.41 -9.97
CA GLY A 16 -4.99 -6.86 -9.32
C GLY A 16 -5.26 -5.98 -8.10
N ASN A 17 -5.45 -6.60 -6.95
CA ASN A 17 -5.64 -5.92 -5.67
C ASN A 17 -4.85 -6.62 -4.55
N MET A 18 -4.86 -6.03 -3.36
CA MET A 18 -4.10 -6.53 -2.21
C MET A 18 -4.62 -7.86 -1.62
N TYR A 19 -5.69 -8.43 -2.17
CA TYR A 19 -6.35 -9.64 -1.65
C TYR A 19 -6.33 -10.82 -2.62
N ASN A 20 -5.98 -10.61 -3.90
CA ASN A 20 -6.09 -11.62 -4.96
C ASN A 20 -4.73 -12.12 -5.48
N TYR A 21 -3.78 -12.37 -4.58
CA TYR A 21 -2.48 -12.96 -4.90
C TYR A 21 -2.08 -14.02 -3.88
N ASN A 22 -1.12 -14.87 -4.25
CA ASN A 22 -0.49 -15.83 -3.35
C ASN A 22 1.02 -15.78 -3.46
N GLY A 23 1.69 -15.51 -2.34
CA GLY A 23 3.14 -15.41 -2.25
C GLY A 23 3.63 -13.99 -1.94
N PRO A 24 4.95 -13.79 -1.91
CA PRO A 24 5.51 -12.47 -1.65
C PRO A 24 5.16 -11.50 -2.77
N MET A 25 4.74 -10.29 -2.40
CA MET A 25 4.47 -9.19 -3.34
C MET A 25 5.31 -7.97 -3.00
N LEU A 26 5.68 -7.22 -4.04
CA LEU A 26 6.31 -5.92 -3.86
C LEU A 26 5.27 -4.92 -3.39
N TRP A 27 5.64 -4.12 -2.40
CA TRP A 27 4.98 -2.85 -2.15
C TRP A 27 5.66 -1.80 -3.01
N THR A 28 4.89 -1.21 -3.92
CA THR A 28 5.42 -0.32 -4.95
C THR A 28 4.88 1.08 -4.72
N VAL A 29 5.76 2.08 -4.84
CA VAL A 29 5.42 3.50 -4.87
C VAL A 29 6.03 4.11 -6.12
N TYR A 30 5.27 4.93 -6.82
CA TYR A 30 5.73 5.64 -8.00
C TYR A 30 5.10 7.03 -8.09
N LEU A 31 5.79 7.91 -8.78
CA LEU A 31 5.36 9.27 -9.07
C LEU A 31 6.02 9.73 -10.37
N PHE A 32 5.50 10.83 -10.90
CA PHE A 32 6.12 11.56 -12.01
C PHE A 32 6.50 12.95 -11.53
N HIS A 33 7.70 13.41 -11.89
CA HIS A 33 8.21 14.70 -11.44
C HIS A 33 8.69 15.54 -12.63
N ASP A 34 8.72 16.85 -12.45
CA ASP A 34 9.25 17.77 -13.45
C ASP A 34 10.77 17.61 -13.62
N ASN A 35 11.28 17.99 -14.80
CA ASN A 35 12.71 17.93 -15.13
C ASN A 35 13.60 18.77 -14.20
N SER A 36 13.02 19.78 -13.53
CA SER A 36 13.72 20.63 -12.56
C SER A 36 13.94 19.95 -11.20
N VAL A 37 13.25 18.84 -10.93
CA VAL A 37 13.35 18.08 -9.68
C VAL A 37 14.30 16.90 -9.89
N THR A 38 15.22 16.70 -8.96
CA THR A 38 16.19 15.60 -9.05
C THR A 38 15.65 14.37 -8.31
N SER A 39 15.97 13.18 -8.82
CA SER A 39 15.59 11.91 -8.17
C SER A 39 16.14 11.81 -6.74
N ASP A 40 17.36 12.29 -6.49
CA ASP A 40 17.94 12.34 -5.14
C ASP A 40 17.11 13.19 -4.18
N SER A 41 16.59 14.34 -4.64
CA SER A 41 15.75 15.20 -3.80
C SER A 41 14.42 14.54 -3.44
N ILE A 42 13.89 13.70 -4.32
CA ILE A 42 12.67 12.92 -4.09
C ILE A 42 12.96 11.79 -3.13
N MET A 43 14.07 11.07 -3.33
CA MET A 43 14.45 9.96 -2.45
C MET A 43 14.73 10.42 -1.02
N ALA A 44 15.30 11.61 -0.82
CA ALA A 44 15.45 12.20 0.51
C ALA A 44 14.08 12.40 1.20
N LEU A 45 13.07 12.89 0.47
CA LEU A 45 11.71 13.05 1.02
C LEU A 45 11.04 11.71 1.34
N VAL A 46 11.27 10.69 0.50
CA VAL A 46 10.78 9.32 0.76
C VAL A 46 11.45 8.74 2.01
N ASP A 47 12.77 8.93 2.14
CA ASP A 47 13.53 8.49 3.31
C ASP A 47 13.02 9.17 4.59
N ASP A 48 12.79 10.49 4.55
CA ASP A 48 12.23 11.23 5.69
C ASP A 48 10.83 10.70 6.08
N ALA A 49 9.93 10.51 5.10
CA ALA A 49 8.58 10.01 5.36
C ALA A 49 8.56 8.58 5.92
N PHE A 50 9.45 7.70 5.44
CA PHE A 50 9.56 6.34 5.98
C PHE A 50 10.17 6.35 7.37
N ASN A 51 11.22 7.13 7.59
CA ASN A 51 11.87 7.25 8.89
C ASN A 51 10.90 7.78 9.96
N GLU A 52 10.01 8.72 9.61
CA GLU A 52 8.99 9.21 10.54
C GLU A 52 8.12 8.06 11.10
N ILE A 53 7.62 7.18 10.25
CA ILE A 53 6.77 6.04 10.63
C ILE A 53 7.58 4.93 11.32
N ILE A 54 8.84 4.75 10.93
CA ILE A 54 9.76 3.79 11.54
C ILE A 54 10.10 4.21 12.98
N GLU A 55 10.42 5.48 13.20
CA GLU A 55 10.89 5.99 14.49
C GLU A 55 9.74 6.27 15.45
N ASN A 56 8.62 6.76 14.94
CA ASN A 56 7.48 7.22 15.74
C ASN A 56 6.22 6.42 15.40
N PRO A 57 5.54 5.81 16.38
CA PRO A 57 4.24 5.20 16.14
C PRO A 57 3.24 6.27 15.67
N ILE A 58 2.41 5.91 14.69
CA ILE A 58 1.33 6.81 14.26
C ILE A 58 0.33 7.01 15.41
N ASP A 59 -0.29 8.20 15.49
CA ASP A 59 -1.30 8.43 16.51
C ASP A 59 -2.60 7.65 16.21
N GLN A 60 -3.32 7.29 17.29
CA GLN A 60 -4.55 6.49 17.17
C GLN A 60 -5.61 7.16 16.29
N LYS A 61 -5.73 8.49 16.35
CA LYS A 61 -6.73 9.24 15.56
C LYS A 61 -6.41 9.16 14.06
N THR A 62 -5.13 9.12 13.68
CA THR A 62 -4.69 8.91 12.30
C THR A 62 -4.97 7.49 11.85
N LEU A 63 -4.67 6.49 12.69
CA LEU A 63 -5.01 5.09 12.40
C LEU A 63 -6.52 4.90 12.21
N ASP A 64 -7.35 5.49 13.07
CA ASP A 64 -8.81 5.37 12.98
C ASP A 64 -9.34 5.92 11.65
N ARG A 65 -8.80 7.06 11.18
CA ARG A 65 -9.13 7.60 9.85
C ARG A 65 -8.68 6.66 8.74
N ALA A 66 -7.47 6.10 8.82
CA ALA A 66 -6.96 5.16 7.84
C ALA A 66 -7.82 3.87 7.78
N LYS A 67 -8.28 3.36 8.93
CA LYS A 67 -9.19 2.20 9.00
C LYS A 67 -10.54 2.48 8.32
N VAL A 68 -11.09 3.68 8.49
CA VAL A 68 -12.31 4.07 7.76
C VAL A 68 -12.06 4.09 6.25
N LYS A 69 -10.93 4.67 5.81
CA LYS A 69 -10.57 4.76 4.39
C LYS A 69 -10.39 3.37 3.76
N ILE A 70 -9.58 2.50 4.35
CA ILE A 70 -9.31 1.17 3.79
C ILE A 70 -10.56 0.29 3.77
N ARG A 71 -11.47 0.47 4.74
CA ARG A 71 -12.77 -0.21 4.71
C ARG A 71 -13.64 0.27 3.55
N SER A 72 -13.67 1.58 3.28
CA SER A 72 -14.36 2.11 2.11
C SER A 72 -13.77 1.55 0.81
N GLU A 73 -12.45 1.60 0.68
CA GLU A 73 -11.73 1.07 -0.49
C GLU A 73 -11.97 -0.44 -0.68
N PHE A 74 -12.07 -1.21 0.41
CA PHE A 74 -12.42 -2.63 0.34
C PHE A 74 -13.83 -2.85 -0.22
N TYR A 75 -14.83 -2.08 0.21
CA TYR A 75 -16.18 -2.21 -0.36
C TYR A 75 -16.26 -1.73 -1.82
N ASP A 76 -15.53 -0.67 -2.17
CA ASP A 76 -15.40 -0.24 -3.56
C ASP A 76 -14.78 -1.36 -4.44
N GLU A 77 -13.78 -2.08 -3.91
CA GLU A 77 -13.18 -3.24 -4.58
C GLU A 77 -14.20 -4.38 -4.74
N VAL A 78 -14.96 -4.71 -3.69
CA VAL A 78 -15.98 -5.77 -3.73
C VAL A 78 -17.08 -5.46 -4.76
N ASP A 79 -17.52 -4.21 -4.84
CA ASP A 79 -18.57 -3.77 -5.76
C ASP A 79 -18.05 -3.44 -7.17
N SER A 80 -16.73 -3.46 -7.36
CA SER A 80 -16.07 -3.11 -8.63
C SER A 80 -16.59 -3.93 -9.80
N PHE A 81 -16.63 -3.28 -10.98
CA PHE A 81 -17.07 -3.87 -12.24
C PHE A 81 -18.42 -4.60 -12.13
N TYR A 82 -19.42 -3.94 -11.51
CA TYR A 82 -20.76 -4.49 -11.31
C TYR A 82 -20.77 -5.78 -10.47
N GLY A 83 -19.94 -5.83 -9.42
CA GLY A 83 -19.84 -6.96 -8.50
C GLY A 83 -18.91 -8.08 -8.96
N PHE A 84 -18.13 -7.88 -10.02
CA PHE A 84 -17.08 -8.83 -10.39
C PHE A 84 -15.99 -8.91 -9.33
N GLY A 85 -15.64 -7.81 -8.65
CA GLY A 85 -14.65 -7.84 -7.57
C GLY A 85 -14.98 -8.85 -6.48
N LYS A 86 -16.25 -8.96 -6.08
CA LYS A 86 -16.72 -10.04 -5.20
C LYS A 86 -16.43 -11.44 -5.75
N ALA A 87 -16.70 -11.67 -7.03
CA ALA A 87 -16.45 -12.97 -7.67
C ALA A 87 -14.94 -13.28 -7.74
N ASP A 88 -14.12 -12.27 -8.04
CA ASP A 88 -12.66 -12.36 -8.03
C ASP A 88 -12.13 -12.76 -6.65
N LEU A 89 -12.57 -12.10 -5.58
CA LEU A 89 -12.14 -12.43 -4.23
C LEU A 89 -12.59 -13.84 -3.80
N LEU A 90 -13.84 -14.22 -4.07
CA LEU A 90 -14.34 -15.57 -3.79
C LEU A 90 -13.51 -16.63 -4.52
N ALA A 91 -13.20 -16.41 -5.80
CA ALA A 91 -12.39 -17.32 -6.60
C ALA A 91 -10.94 -17.39 -6.10
N SER A 92 -10.35 -16.24 -5.75
CA SER A 92 -8.97 -16.16 -5.24
C SER A 92 -8.81 -16.91 -3.91
N TYR A 93 -9.72 -16.70 -2.95
CA TYR A 93 -9.67 -17.42 -1.68
C TYR A 93 -10.01 -18.91 -1.81
N ALA A 94 -10.87 -19.30 -2.76
CA ALA A 94 -11.07 -20.71 -3.07
C ALA A 94 -9.79 -21.34 -3.67
N LEU A 95 -9.14 -20.65 -4.60
CA LEU A 95 -7.95 -21.14 -5.29
C LEU A 95 -6.73 -21.25 -4.37
N PHE A 96 -6.46 -20.21 -3.58
CA PHE A 96 -5.22 -20.12 -2.81
C PHE A 96 -5.34 -20.67 -1.39
N GLU A 97 -6.56 -20.70 -0.83
CA GLU A 97 -6.77 -21.02 0.59
C GLU A 97 -7.87 -22.07 0.82
N ASP A 98 -8.47 -22.62 -0.24
CA ASP A 98 -9.60 -23.56 -0.20
C ASP A 98 -10.76 -23.08 0.69
N ASN A 99 -10.94 -21.75 0.79
CA ASN A 99 -11.90 -21.15 1.69
C ASN A 99 -12.46 -19.81 1.18
N PRO A 100 -13.43 -19.83 0.25
CA PRO A 100 -14.05 -18.60 -0.25
C PRO A 100 -14.70 -17.73 0.83
N ASN A 101 -15.06 -18.29 1.99
CA ASN A 101 -15.70 -17.53 3.07
C ASN A 101 -14.77 -16.51 3.74
N LYS A 102 -13.46 -16.56 3.48
CA LYS A 102 -12.48 -15.61 4.03
C LYS A 102 -12.76 -14.15 3.68
N ILE A 103 -13.44 -13.89 2.56
CA ILE A 103 -13.89 -12.54 2.19
C ILE A 103 -14.64 -11.85 3.34
N ASN A 104 -15.39 -12.59 4.16
CA ASN A 104 -16.20 -12.05 5.25
C ASN A 104 -15.38 -11.66 6.49
N SER A 105 -14.10 -12.06 6.57
CA SER A 105 -13.22 -11.77 7.71
C SER A 105 -12.24 -10.62 7.48
N ILE A 106 -12.15 -10.09 6.25
CA ILE A 106 -11.13 -9.08 5.88
C ILE A 106 -11.27 -7.82 6.75
N GLU A 107 -12.49 -7.31 6.95
CA GLU A 107 -12.69 -6.11 7.79
C GLU A 107 -12.27 -6.36 9.25
N ASP A 108 -12.46 -7.57 9.77
CA ASP A 108 -12.04 -7.91 11.12
C ASP A 108 -10.52 -7.91 11.27
N GLU A 109 -9.77 -8.25 10.23
CA GLU A 109 -8.31 -8.10 10.23
C GLU A 109 -7.88 -6.63 10.31
N PHE A 110 -8.57 -5.70 9.63
CA PHE A 110 -8.28 -4.27 9.76
C PHE A 110 -8.44 -3.77 11.20
N LYS A 111 -9.43 -4.29 11.93
CA LYS A 111 -9.69 -3.90 13.32
C LYS A 111 -8.52 -4.28 14.24
N LYS A 112 -7.83 -5.39 13.95
CA LYS A 112 -6.68 -5.88 14.73
C LYS A 112 -5.42 -5.03 14.55
N VAL A 113 -5.35 -4.17 13.53
CA VAL A 113 -4.19 -3.31 13.29
C VAL A 113 -4.05 -2.28 14.40
N THR A 114 -2.85 -2.13 14.97
CA THR A 114 -2.52 -1.14 16.00
C THR A 114 -1.37 -0.25 15.54
N PRO A 115 -1.15 0.92 16.17
CA PRO A 115 0.02 1.75 15.89
C PRO A 115 1.35 1.01 16.02
N GLU A 116 1.48 0.17 17.04
CA GLU A 116 2.69 -0.62 17.31
C GLU A 116 2.90 -1.68 16.23
N LEU A 117 1.82 -2.32 15.75
CA LEU A 117 1.92 -3.27 14.64
C LEU A 117 2.38 -2.56 13.37
N ILE A 118 1.85 -1.37 13.07
CA ILE A 118 2.30 -0.58 11.90
C ILE A 118 3.77 -0.23 12.02
N GLN A 119 4.21 0.27 13.18
CA GLN A 119 5.62 0.61 13.38
C GLN A 119 6.52 -0.63 13.25
N LYS A 120 6.11 -1.76 13.83
CA LYS A 120 6.86 -3.03 13.72
C LYS A 120 7.00 -3.44 12.26
N THR A 121 5.91 -3.42 11.50
CA THR A 121 5.91 -3.74 10.06
C THR A 121 6.78 -2.75 9.27
N ALA A 122 6.72 -1.45 9.58
CA ALA A 122 7.56 -0.44 8.94
C ALA A 122 9.06 -0.72 9.17
N LYS A 123 9.46 -1.01 10.41
CA LYS A 123 10.85 -1.40 10.77
C LYS A 123 11.32 -2.64 10.02
N GLU A 124 10.43 -3.60 9.76
CA GLU A 124 10.75 -4.85 9.09
C GLU A 124 10.83 -4.72 7.56
N PHE A 125 9.92 -3.97 6.95
CA PHE A 125 9.75 -3.96 5.49
C PHE A 125 10.23 -2.68 4.81
N LEU A 126 10.22 -1.52 5.46
CA LEU A 126 10.63 -0.23 4.86
C LEU A 126 12.13 0.06 5.02
N ARG A 127 12.96 -0.99 5.01
CA ARG A 127 14.42 -0.86 5.16
C ARG A 127 15.07 -0.40 3.86
N ASN A 128 15.95 0.59 3.96
CA ASN A 128 16.73 1.08 2.82
C ASN A 128 17.63 0.02 2.16
N SER A 129 18.03 -1.01 2.91
CA SER A 129 18.82 -2.13 2.38
C SER A 129 18.02 -3.11 1.51
N ASN A 130 16.69 -3.01 1.49
CA ASN A 130 15.80 -3.94 0.79
C ASN A 130 14.79 -3.19 -0.09
N ARG A 131 15.28 -2.22 -0.88
CA ARG A 131 14.49 -1.49 -1.87
C ARG A 131 15.16 -1.50 -3.23
N THR A 132 14.33 -1.46 -4.27
CA THR A 132 14.78 -1.22 -5.65
C THR A 132 14.19 0.10 -6.12
N VAL A 133 15.04 0.99 -6.62
CA VAL A 133 14.62 2.29 -7.16
C VAL A 133 14.87 2.28 -8.66
N LEU A 134 13.83 2.58 -9.43
CA LEU A 134 13.90 2.75 -10.87
C LEU A 134 13.66 4.22 -11.21
N THR A 135 14.60 4.83 -11.91
CA THR A 135 14.47 6.20 -12.43
C THR A 135 14.49 6.13 -13.95
N ILE A 136 13.49 6.73 -14.59
CA ILE A 136 13.38 6.79 -16.04
C ILE A 136 13.39 8.26 -16.46
N ILE A 137 14.40 8.66 -17.24
CA ILE A 137 14.49 10.00 -17.81
C ILE A 137 14.40 9.85 -19.34
N PRO A 138 13.32 10.33 -19.99
CA PRO A 138 13.20 10.26 -21.44
C PRO A 138 14.31 11.03 -22.15
N ASN A 139 14.89 10.46 -23.21
CA ASN A 139 15.84 11.12 -24.12
C ASN A 139 17.14 11.65 -23.48
N LYS A 140 17.56 11.07 -22.36
CA LYS A 140 18.96 11.08 -21.93
C LYS A 140 19.63 9.76 -22.30
#